data_AF-A0A645HBZ0-F1
#
_entry.id   AF-A0A645HBZ0-F1
#
_cell.length_a   1.000
_cell.length_b   1.000
_cell.length_c   1.000
_cell.angle_alpha   90.00
_cell.angle_beta   90.00
_cell.angle_gamma   90.00
#
_symmetry.space_group_name_H-M   'P 1'
#
loop_
_entity.id
_entity.type
_entity.pdbx_description
1 polymer ?
#
loop_
_entity_poly.entity_id
_entity_poly.type
_entity_poly.pdbx_seq_one_letter_code
_entity_poly.pdbx_strand_id
1 'polypeptide(L)'
;MNQLNEFAQTFARAFNEGIGDVSGHADGTGSDGSTDIRFFSYNDLSSEDFMSSGDDIDSIYANITAANLSLSWDVQEDVGKIAAASASGEAGNNENIQALISLCANTSMFNTGTPDDFINSIVSTLGSDSSYAQRQADSHNTILTHLTNRRSSVSGVSTNEETANLTKYQQAYEASAAMVNVWDEIYKETINLVSD
;
A
#
# COMPACT_ATOMS: atom_id res chain seq x y z
N MET A 1 1.38 9.67 0.69
CA MET A 1 1.46 10.07 2.11
C MET A 1 1.39 11.57 2.27
N ASN A 2 2.25 12.36 1.62
CA ASN A 2 2.24 13.83 1.77
C ASN A 2 0.88 14.48 1.40
N GLN A 3 0.24 14.07 0.30
CA GLN A 3 -1.07 14.61 -0.10
C GLN A 3 -2.21 14.25 0.86
N LEU A 4 -2.15 13.08 1.52
CA LEU A 4 -3.16 12.71 2.52
C LEU A 4 -2.98 13.53 3.81
N ASN A 5 -1.72 13.80 4.20
CA ASN A 5 -1.44 14.69 5.32
C ASN A 5 -1.90 16.12 4.98
N GLU A 6 -1.59 16.61 3.77
CA GLU A 6 -2.06 17.90 3.29
C GLU A 6 -3.59 18.01 3.31
N PHE A 7 -4.30 16.97 2.87
CA PHE A 7 -5.76 16.90 3.00
C PHE A 7 -6.20 17.03 4.46
N ALA A 8 -5.66 16.19 5.34
CA ALA A 8 -6.05 16.16 6.75
C ALA A 8 -5.81 17.52 7.44
N GLN A 9 -4.64 18.13 7.19
CA GLN A 9 -4.27 19.43 7.73
C GLN A 9 -5.19 20.55 7.22
N THR A 10 -5.38 20.62 5.90
CA THR A 10 -6.17 21.67 5.26
C THR A 10 -7.64 21.55 5.64
N PHE A 11 -8.19 20.34 5.59
CA PHE A 11 -9.58 20.10 5.94
C PHE A 11 -9.86 20.36 7.41
N ALA A 12 -9.03 19.85 8.33
CA ALA A 12 -9.19 20.10 9.75
C ALA A 12 -9.11 21.59 10.07
N ARG A 13 -8.12 22.30 9.50
CA ARG A 13 -7.98 23.75 9.67
C ARG A 13 -9.19 24.50 9.15
N ALA A 14 -9.62 24.21 7.93
CA ALA A 14 -10.75 24.87 7.33
C ALA A 14 -12.04 24.63 8.12
N PHE A 15 -12.29 23.40 8.54
CA PHE A 15 -13.49 23.07 9.31
C PHE A 15 -13.49 23.72 10.69
N ASN A 16 -12.33 23.75 11.35
CA ASN A 16 -12.20 24.32 12.69
C ASN A 16 -12.20 25.85 12.69
N GLU A 17 -11.44 26.48 11.82
CA GLU A 17 -11.14 27.92 11.84
C GLU A 17 -11.85 28.71 10.73
N GLY A 18 -12.48 28.01 9.78
CA GLY A 18 -13.13 28.64 8.63
C GLY A 18 -12.16 28.96 7.49
N ILE A 19 -12.72 29.53 6.42
CA ILE A 19 -11.97 30.02 5.26
C ILE A 19 -12.58 31.34 4.78
N GLY A 20 -11.77 32.38 4.74
CA GLY A 20 -12.20 33.70 4.27
C GLY A 20 -13.33 34.24 5.15
N ASP A 21 -14.49 34.48 4.55
CA ASP A 21 -15.69 34.99 5.25
C ASP A 21 -16.60 33.86 5.80
N VAL A 22 -16.22 32.59 5.60
CA VAL A 22 -17.00 31.45 6.08
C VAL A 22 -16.46 31.00 7.44
N SER A 23 -17.33 31.05 8.46
CA SER A 23 -17.03 30.65 9.84
C SER A 23 -16.64 29.19 9.97
N GLY A 24 -15.73 28.93 10.90
CA GLY A 24 -15.34 27.61 11.35
C GLY A 24 -16.14 27.13 12.56
N HIS A 25 -15.87 25.90 13.00
CA HIS A 25 -16.48 25.34 14.19
C HIS A 25 -16.14 26.16 15.44
N ALA A 26 -14.92 26.69 15.55
CA ALA A 26 -14.48 27.49 16.69
C ALA A 26 -15.23 28.83 16.84
N ASP A 27 -15.77 29.36 15.73
CA ASP A 27 -16.56 30.61 15.73
C ASP A 27 -17.99 30.41 16.24
N GLY A 28 -18.48 29.17 16.27
CA GLY A 28 -19.83 28.85 16.70
C GLY A 28 -19.96 28.75 18.22
N THR A 29 -21.19 28.50 18.65
CA THR A 29 -21.51 28.22 20.06
C THR A 29 -22.21 26.86 20.21
N GLY A 30 -21.76 26.08 21.19
CA GLY A 30 -22.37 24.83 21.61
C GLY A 30 -23.70 25.03 22.31
N SER A 31 -24.50 23.97 22.40
CA SER A 31 -25.77 23.98 23.14
C SER A 31 -25.60 24.15 24.65
N ASP A 32 -24.41 23.86 25.17
CA ASP A 32 -23.97 24.10 26.54
C ASP A 32 -23.46 25.55 26.77
N GLY A 33 -23.37 26.34 25.70
CA GLY A 33 -22.82 27.69 25.70
C GLY A 33 -21.30 27.77 25.51
N SER A 34 -20.62 26.65 25.27
CA SER A 34 -19.19 26.62 24.95
C SER A 34 -18.89 27.32 23.63
N THR A 35 -17.73 27.99 23.56
CA THR A 35 -17.21 28.68 22.37
C THR A 35 -15.76 28.29 22.18
N ASP A 36 -15.18 28.60 21.01
CA ASP A 36 -13.75 28.38 20.74
C ASP A 36 -13.32 26.90 20.77
N ILE A 37 -14.29 25.99 20.54
CA ILE A 37 -14.07 24.54 20.46
C ILE A 37 -13.68 24.17 19.04
N ARG A 38 -12.60 23.40 18.87
CA ARG A 38 -12.23 22.80 17.58
C ARG A 38 -12.92 21.46 17.44
N PHE A 39 -13.42 21.13 16.25
CA PHE A 39 -14.06 19.85 16.01
C PHE A 39 -13.02 18.74 15.79
N PHE A 40 -11.99 19.03 15.00
CA PHE A 40 -10.89 18.11 14.74
C PHE A 40 -9.65 18.47 15.54
N SER A 41 -8.93 17.47 16.01
CA SER A 41 -7.58 17.59 16.56
C SER A 41 -6.74 16.40 16.09
N TYR A 42 -5.69 16.05 16.84
CA TYR A 42 -4.97 14.80 16.63
C TYR A 42 -4.75 14.09 17.95
N ASN A 43 -4.64 12.75 17.91
CA ASN A 43 -4.43 11.92 19.09
C ASN A 43 -5.41 12.22 20.24
N ASP A 44 -6.65 12.54 19.90
CA ASP A 44 -7.73 12.85 20.85
C ASP A 44 -7.39 14.00 21.81
N LEU A 45 -6.62 15.00 21.36
CA LEU A 45 -6.36 16.20 22.16
C LEU A 45 -7.64 17.03 22.34
N SER A 46 -7.77 17.67 23.51
CA SER A 46 -8.73 18.74 23.72
C SER A 46 -8.39 19.95 22.85
N SER A 47 -9.36 20.86 22.66
CA SER A 47 -9.15 22.10 21.91
C SER A 47 -8.07 22.96 22.56
N GLU A 48 -8.05 23.00 23.90
CA GLU A 48 -7.04 23.74 24.67
C GLU A 48 -5.64 23.15 24.45
N ASP A 49 -5.48 21.84 24.63
CA ASP A 49 -4.18 21.17 24.44
C ASP A 49 -3.72 21.26 22.98
N PHE A 50 -4.64 21.09 22.04
CA PHE A 50 -4.37 21.22 20.61
C PHE A 50 -3.86 22.62 20.27
N MET A 51 -4.51 23.68 20.76
CA MET A 51 -4.09 25.06 20.52
C MET A 51 -2.80 25.43 21.26
N SER A 52 -2.41 24.67 22.29
CA SER A 52 -1.11 24.81 22.97
C SER A 52 0.04 24.04 22.31
N SER A 53 -0.24 23.24 21.26
CA SER A 53 0.72 22.30 20.67
C SER A 53 1.76 22.93 19.74
N GLY A 54 1.68 24.25 19.50
CA GLY A 54 2.60 24.98 18.65
C GLY A 54 2.55 26.49 18.89
N ASP A 55 3.52 27.21 18.30
CA ASP A 55 3.68 28.65 18.49
C ASP A 55 2.68 29.48 17.69
N ASP A 56 2.20 28.94 16.57
CA ASP A 56 1.21 29.56 15.69
C ASP A 56 0.27 28.50 15.09
N ILE A 57 -0.80 28.99 14.44
CA ILE A 57 -1.84 28.13 13.89
C ILE A 57 -1.30 27.21 12.80
N ASP A 58 -0.36 27.68 11.97
CA ASP A 58 0.20 26.87 10.90
C ASP A 58 1.03 25.70 11.47
N SER A 59 1.77 25.94 12.55
CA SER A 59 2.57 24.94 13.26
C SER A 59 1.70 23.94 14.02
N ILE A 60 0.61 24.40 14.64
CA ILE A 60 -0.37 23.54 15.33
C ILE A 60 -0.99 22.55 14.34
N TYR A 61 -1.53 23.04 13.22
CA TYR A 61 -2.15 22.18 12.21
C TYR A 61 -1.15 21.31 11.47
N ALA A 62 0.12 21.71 11.35
CA ALA A 62 1.17 20.87 10.76
C ALA A 62 1.43 19.56 11.53
N ASN A 63 1.07 19.50 12.83
CA ASN A 63 1.14 18.26 13.62
C ASN A 63 0.06 17.24 13.25
N ILE A 64 -0.99 17.65 12.52
CA ILE A 64 -2.01 16.75 11.99
C ILE A 64 -1.44 16.00 10.78
N THR A 65 -1.74 14.72 10.72
CA THR A 65 -1.43 13.79 9.64
C THR A 65 -2.68 12.96 9.35
N ALA A 66 -2.72 12.31 8.19
CA ALA A 66 -3.82 11.40 7.87
C ALA A 66 -3.92 10.20 8.82
N ALA A 67 -2.86 9.90 9.58
CA ALA A 67 -2.81 8.76 10.50
C ALA A 67 -3.27 9.09 11.93
N ASN A 68 -3.17 10.36 12.35
CA ASN A 68 -3.47 10.79 13.72
C ASN A 68 -4.65 11.76 13.85
N LEU A 69 -5.25 12.19 12.72
CA LEU A 69 -6.46 13.01 12.73
C LEU A 69 -7.56 12.34 13.55
N SER A 70 -8.14 13.09 14.48
CA SER A 70 -9.19 12.62 15.37
C SER A 70 -10.23 13.71 15.61
N LEU A 71 -11.37 13.33 16.19
CA LEU A 71 -12.27 14.28 16.83
C LEU A 71 -11.58 14.89 18.06
N SER A 72 -11.88 16.13 18.39
CA SER A 72 -11.40 16.72 19.64
C SER A 72 -12.04 16.03 20.83
N TRP A 73 -11.28 15.89 21.92
CA TRP A 73 -11.78 15.29 23.16
C TRP A 73 -13.04 16.00 23.68
N ASP A 74 -13.10 17.32 23.51
CA ASP A 74 -14.24 18.14 23.89
C ASP A 74 -15.55 17.64 23.29
N VAL A 75 -15.59 17.46 21.97
CA VAL A 75 -16.78 17.03 21.24
C VAL A 75 -17.04 15.54 21.45
N GLN A 76 -15.98 14.75 21.65
CA GLN A 76 -16.11 13.32 21.91
C GLN A 76 -16.78 13.02 23.25
N GLU A 77 -16.42 13.74 24.30
CA GLU A 77 -17.00 13.58 25.63
C GLU A 77 -18.37 14.25 25.77
N ASP A 78 -18.56 15.40 25.11
CA ASP A 78 -19.80 16.16 25.18
C ASP A 78 -20.24 16.65 23.80
N VAL A 79 -21.26 15.98 23.26
CA VAL A 79 -21.93 16.38 22.01
C VAL A 79 -22.55 17.77 22.10
N GLY A 80 -22.78 18.28 23.31
CA GLY A 80 -23.25 19.64 23.55
C GLY A 80 -22.28 20.72 23.08
N LYS A 81 -20.99 20.37 22.95
CA LYS A 81 -19.92 21.23 22.44
C LYS A 81 -19.82 21.26 20.91
N ILE A 82 -20.72 20.57 20.20
CA ILE A 82 -20.87 20.79 18.76
C ILE A 82 -21.43 22.20 18.56
N ALA A 83 -20.60 23.08 18.00
CA ALA A 83 -20.83 24.51 17.89
C ALA A 83 -21.80 24.84 16.75
N ALA A 84 -23.08 24.53 16.94
CA ALA A 84 -24.09 24.60 15.88
C ALA A 84 -24.65 26.01 15.62
N ALA A 85 -24.70 26.85 16.64
CA ALA A 85 -25.28 28.20 16.55
C ALA A 85 -24.20 29.24 16.22
N SER A 86 -24.58 30.33 15.55
CA SER A 86 -23.69 31.48 15.34
C SER A 86 -23.58 32.38 16.58
N ALA A 87 -24.47 32.23 17.56
CA ALA A 87 -24.46 32.95 18.83
C ALA A 87 -25.02 32.13 19.99
N SER A 88 -24.61 32.48 21.22
CA SER A 88 -25.04 31.81 22.45
C SER A 88 -26.50 32.11 22.80
N GLY A 89 -27.21 31.09 23.32
CA GLY A 89 -28.58 31.23 23.83
C GLY A 89 -29.67 31.26 22.75
N GLU A 90 -29.32 31.07 21.48
CA GLU A 90 -30.27 31.06 20.38
C GLU A 90 -30.77 29.64 20.07
N ALA A 91 -31.78 29.20 20.82
CA ALA A 91 -32.37 27.88 20.61
C ALA A 91 -32.91 27.73 19.18
N GLY A 92 -32.39 26.73 18.44
CA GLY A 92 -32.77 26.44 17.05
C GLY A 92 -31.93 27.15 15.99
N ASN A 93 -30.97 28.00 16.38
CA ASN A 93 -29.98 28.54 15.44
C ASN A 93 -29.05 27.40 14.95
N ASN A 94 -28.98 27.24 13.64
CA ASN A 94 -28.11 26.28 12.96
C ASN A 94 -27.23 26.93 11.88
N GLU A 95 -27.05 28.25 11.95
CA GLU A 95 -26.32 29.02 10.94
C GLU A 95 -24.86 28.57 10.83
N ASN A 96 -24.20 28.24 11.95
CA ASN A 96 -22.81 27.76 11.89
C ASN A 96 -22.73 26.38 11.21
N ILE A 97 -23.71 25.50 11.43
CA ILE A 97 -23.77 24.23 10.69
C ILE A 97 -23.93 24.48 9.19
N GLN A 98 -24.74 25.47 8.78
CA GLN A 98 -24.87 25.82 7.36
C GLN A 98 -23.53 26.33 6.78
N ALA A 99 -22.78 27.13 7.54
CA ALA A 99 -21.43 27.56 7.17
C ALA A 99 -20.47 26.36 7.01
N LEU A 100 -20.45 25.44 7.97
CA LEU A 100 -19.63 24.22 7.91
C LEU A 100 -20.00 23.31 6.72
N ILE A 101 -21.29 23.15 6.41
CA ILE A 101 -21.73 22.42 5.22
C ILE A 101 -21.23 23.12 3.95
N SER A 102 -21.25 24.45 3.91
CA SER A 102 -20.76 25.20 2.75
C SER A 102 -19.25 25.03 2.54
N LEU A 103 -18.46 24.87 3.62
CA LEU A 103 -17.03 24.54 3.54
C LEU A 103 -16.80 23.20 2.85
N CYS A 104 -17.59 22.17 3.15
CA CYS A 104 -17.48 20.87 2.49
C CYS A 104 -17.70 20.93 0.96
N ALA A 105 -18.39 21.97 0.47
CA ALA A 105 -18.59 22.22 -0.97
C ALA A 105 -17.68 23.33 -1.52
N ASN A 106 -16.81 23.91 -0.69
CA ASN A 106 -16.03 25.08 -1.07
C ASN A 106 -14.82 24.69 -1.93
N THR A 107 -14.79 25.18 -3.16
CA THR A 107 -13.71 24.95 -4.13
C THR A 107 -12.45 25.78 -3.87
N SER A 108 -12.49 26.75 -2.95
CA SER A 108 -11.32 27.52 -2.53
C SER A 108 -10.55 26.87 -1.38
N MET A 109 -11.07 25.78 -0.79
CA MET A 109 -10.37 25.06 0.28
C MET A 109 -9.09 24.40 -0.23
N PHE A 110 -9.15 23.86 -1.44
CA PHE A 110 -8.01 23.28 -2.12
C PHE A 110 -7.74 24.06 -3.41
N ASN A 111 -6.49 24.01 -3.90
CA ASN A 111 -6.14 24.69 -5.16
C ASN A 111 -6.92 24.17 -6.37
N THR A 112 -7.48 22.95 -6.29
CA THR A 112 -8.20 22.30 -7.37
C THR A 112 -9.39 21.50 -6.84
N GLY A 113 -10.60 21.97 -7.11
CA GLY A 113 -11.84 21.24 -6.81
C GLY A 113 -12.30 21.35 -5.36
N THR A 114 -13.36 20.59 -5.05
CA THR A 114 -13.90 20.47 -3.70
C THR A 114 -13.03 19.51 -2.84
N PRO A 115 -13.22 19.48 -1.50
CA PRO A 115 -12.60 18.47 -0.65
C PRO A 115 -12.85 17.03 -1.11
N ASP A 116 -14.05 16.74 -1.63
CA ASP A 116 -14.40 15.43 -2.17
C ASP A 116 -13.60 15.11 -3.45
N ASP A 117 -13.49 16.09 -4.36
CA ASP A 117 -12.67 15.94 -5.58
C ASP A 117 -11.19 15.65 -5.25
N PHE A 118 -10.67 16.29 -4.21
CA PHE A 118 -9.29 16.09 -3.77
C PHE A 118 -9.06 14.66 -3.27
N ILE A 119 -9.93 14.14 -2.40
CA ILE A 119 -9.86 12.74 -1.96
C ILE A 119 -10.02 11.79 -3.14
N ASN A 120 -11.00 12.03 -4.01
CA ASN A 120 -11.26 11.19 -5.19
C ASN A 120 -10.04 11.14 -6.11
N SER A 121 -9.33 12.26 -6.28
CA SER A 121 -8.08 12.30 -7.03
C SER A 121 -7.00 11.41 -6.41
N ILE A 122 -6.79 11.50 -5.08
CA ILE A 122 -5.81 10.66 -4.39
C ILE A 122 -6.14 9.17 -4.53
N VAL A 123 -7.40 8.80 -4.30
CA VAL A 123 -7.85 7.40 -4.40
C VAL A 123 -7.71 6.88 -5.83
N SER A 124 -8.02 7.71 -6.84
CA SER A 124 -7.88 7.36 -8.24
C SER A 124 -6.42 7.14 -8.65
N THR A 125 -5.51 8.02 -8.21
CA THR A 125 -4.08 7.86 -8.45
C THR A 125 -3.55 6.61 -7.77
N LEU A 126 -3.90 6.37 -6.51
CA LEU A 126 -3.50 5.16 -5.78
C LEU A 126 -3.99 3.88 -6.45
N GLY A 127 -5.25 3.87 -6.91
CA GLY A 127 -5.82 2.75 -7.65
C GLY A 127 -5.08 2.48 -8.97
N SER A 128 -4.73 3.54 -9.70
CA SER A 128 -3.98 3.45 -10.95
C SER A 128 -2.56 2.91 -10.73
N ASP A 129 -1.86 3.43 -9.71
CA ASP A 129 -0.50 3.01 -9.35
C ASP A 129 -0.47 1.56 -8.88
N SER A 130 -1.43 1.15 -8.05
CA SER A 130 -1.58 -0.24 -7.60
C SER A 130 -1.82 -1.19 -8.78
N SER A 131 -2.72 -0.82 -9.69
CA SER A 131 -2.99 -1.59 -10.91
C SER A 131 -1.76 -1.71 -11.81
N TYR A 132 -0.98 -0.63 -11.94
CA TYR A 132 0.28 -0.63 -12.67
C TYR A 132 1.33 -1.55 -12.01
N ALA A 133 1.51 -1.45 -10.69
CA ALA A 133 2.43 -2.29 -9.94
C ALA A 133 2.09 -3.78 -10.07
N GLN A 134 0.80 -4.13 -10.00
CA GLN A 134 0.36 -5.52 -10.19
C GLN A 134 0.70 -6.04 -11.60
N ARG A 135 0.40 -5.26 -12.65
CA ARG A 135 0.77 -5.64 -14.03
C ARG A 135 2.27 -5.83 -14.20
N GLN A 136 3.08 -4.97 -13.58
CA GLN A 136 4.53 -5.09 -13.60
C GLN A 136 5.01 -6.36 -12.89
N ALA A 137 4.44 -6.69 -11.73
CA ALA A 137 4.74 -7.92 -11.01
C ALA A 137 4.40 -9.17 -11.85
N ASP A 138 3.24 -9.19 -12.50
CA ASP A 138 2.82 -10.30 -13.37
C ASP A 138 3.73 -10.45 -14.60
N SER A 139 4.15 -9.33 -15.20
CA SER A 139 5.11 -9.31 -16.30
C SER A 139 6.47 -9.88 -15.87
N HIS A 140 6.99 -9.44 -14.73
CA HIS A 140 8.25 -9.96 -14.19
C HIS A 140 8.16 -11.45 -13.84
N ASN A 141 7.04 -11.91 -13.30
CA ASN A 141 6.82 -13.33 -13.03
C ASN A 141 6.79 -14.17 -14.32
N THR A 142 6.18 -13.65 -15.38
CA THR A 142 6.19 -14.27 -16.71
C THR A 142 7.62 -14.38 -17.26
N ILE A 143 8.40 -13.30 -17.18
CA ILE A 143 9.81 -13.30 -17.59
C ILE A 143 10.61 -14.33 -16.79
N LEU A 144 10.43 -14.37 -15.46
CA LEU A 144 11.11 -15.31 -14.59
C LEU A 144 10.76 -16.76 -14.93
N THR A 145 9.50 -17.04 -15.27
CA THR A 145 9.05 -18.36 -15.74
C THR A 145 9.74 -18.74 -17.05
N HIS A 146 9.80 -17.82 -18.03
CA HIS A 146 10.51 -18.08 -19.29
C HIS A 146 12.00 -18.31 -19.10
N LEU A 147 12.67 -17.53 -18.24
CA LEU A 147 14.08 -17.71 -17.92
C LEU A 147 14.32 -19.04 -17.22
N THR A 148 13.45 -19.43 -16.29
CA THR A 148 13.52 -20.72 -15.59
C THR A 148 13.37 -21.88 -16.58
N ASN A 149 12.39 -21.81 -17.49
CA ASN A 149 12.18 -22.83 -18.52
C ASN A 149 13.38 -22.91 -19.49
N ARG A 150 13.92 -21.77 -19.92
CA ARG A 150 15.14 -21.73 -20.76
C ARG A 150 16.34 -22.34 -20.05
N ARG A 151 16.53 -22.01 -18.77
CA ARG A 151 17.60 -22.61 -17.95
C ARG A 151 17.43 -24.12 -17.91
N SER A 152 16.24 -24.60 -17.52
CA SER A 152 15.94 -26.04 -17.48
C SER A 152 16.07 -26.74 -18.83
N SER A 153 15.83 -26.06 -19.95
CA SER A 153 16.03 -26.63 -21.29
C SER A 153 17.50 -26.77 -21.69
N VAL A 154 18.40 -25.94 -21.16
CA VAL A 154 19.85 -25.99 -21.46
C VAL A 154 20.58 -26.85 -20.43
N SER A 155 20.23 -26.73 -19.16
CA SER A 155 20.88 -27.44 -18.05
C SER A 155 20.16 -28.74 -17.67
N GLY A 156 18.99 -29.02 -18.24
CA GLY A 156 18.25 -30.24 -17.99
C GLY A 156 18.86 -31.40 -18.75
N VAL A 157 19.06 -32.52 -18.06
CA VAL A 157 19.46 -33.79 -18.66
C VAL A 157 18.19 -34.60 -18.93
N SER A 158 18.05 -35.15 -20.13
CA SER A 158 16.94 -36.05 -20.43
C SER A 158 17.23 -37.43 -19.84
N THR A 159 16.48 -37.82 -18.80
CA THR A 159 16.65 -39.14 -18.14
C THR A 159 16.47 -40.30 -19.13
N ASN A 160 15.63 -40.14 -20.15
CA ASN A 160 15.46 -41.15 -21.20
C ASN A 160 16.70 -41.27 -22.10
N GLU A 161 17.34 -40.14 -22.43
CA GLU A 161 18.58 -40.13 -23.22
C GLU A 161 19.75 -40.67 -22.41
N GLU A 162 19.84 -40.31 -21.13
CA GLU A 162 20.84 -40.84 -20.20
C GLU A 162 20.66 -42.35 -19.98
N THR A 163 19.41 -42.82 -19.86
CA THR A 163 19.08 -44.26 -19.75
C THR A 163 19.38 -45.01 -21.05
N ALA A 164 19.06 -44.45 -22.21
CA ALA A 164 19.39 -45.06 -23.50
C ALA A 164 20.90 -45.16 -23.71
N ASN A 165 21.64 -44.11 -23.35
CA ASN A 165 23.10 -44.11 -23.36
C ASN A 165 23.67 -45.14 -22.37
N LEU A 166 23.12 -45.23 -21.16
CA LEU A 166 23.47 -46.26 -20.18
C LEU A 166 23.27 -47.68 -20.73
N THR A 167 22.11 -47.99 -21.30
CA THR A 167 21.83 -49.30 -21.92
C THR A 167 22.81 -49.59 -23.07
N LYS A 168 23.11 -48.59 -23.90
CA LYS A 168 24.10 -48.74 -24.98
C LYS A 168 25.49 -49.04 -24.43
N TYR A 169 25.92 -48.35 -23.38
CA TYR A 169 27.20 -48.61 -22.72
C TYR A 169 27.25 -49.98 -22.05
N GLN A 170 26.15 -50.43 -21.45
CA GLN A 170 26.03 -51.79 -20.88
C GLN A 170 26.16 -52.86 -21.98
N GLN A 171 25.44 -52.73 -23.09
CA GLN A 171 25.54 -53.66 -24.23
C GLN A 171 26.94 -53.68 -24.85
N ALA A 172 27.57 -52.52 -25.01
CA ALA A 172 28.93 -52.43 -25.51
C ALA A 172 29.94 -53.09 -24.55
N TYR A 173 29.73 -52.97 -23.24
CA TYR A 173 30.53 -53.63 -22.22
C TYR A 173 30.36 -55.15 -22.26
N GLU A 174 29.14 -55.65 -22.33
CA GLU A 174 28.84 -57.09 -22.47
C GLU A 174 29.46 -57.67 -23.74
N ALA A 175 29.33 -56.97 -24.88
CA ALA A 175 29.95 -57.38 -26.13
C ALA A 175 31.49 -57.41 -26.02
N SER A 176 32.09 -56.44 -25.34
CA SER A 176 33.54 -56.41 -25.09
C SER A 176 34.00 -57.57 -24.20
N ALA A 177 33.23 -57.90 -23.16
CA ALA A 177 33.50 -59.04 -22.28
C ALA A 177 33.38 -60.38 -23.04
N ALA A 178 32.36 -60.53 -23.88
CA ALA A 178 32.22 -61.69 -24.76
C ALA A 178 33.40 -61.81 -25.73
N MET A 179 33.86 -60.69 -26.30
CA MET A 179 35.03 -60.66 -27.15
C MET A 179 36.27 -61.16 -26.40
N VAL A 180 36.52 -60.68 -25.18
CA VAL A 180 37.62 -61.16 -24.33
C VAL A 180 37.55 -62.68 -24.09
N ASN A 181 36.36 -63.23 -23.85
CA ASN A 181 36.18 -64.67 -23.71
C ASN A 181 36.54 -65.44 -25.00
N VAL A 182 36.15 -64.92 -26.17
CA VAL A 182 36.53 -65.50 -27.46
C VAL A 182 38.04 -65.43 -27.67
N TRP A 183 38.68 -64.33 -27.28
CA TRP A 183 40.15 -64.23 -27.31
C TRP A 183 40.81 -65.24 -26.38
N ASP A 184 40.30 -65.45 -25.16
CA ASP A 184 40.80 -66.46 -24.22
C ASP A 184 40.66 -67.89 -24.78
N GLU A 185 39.55 -68.17 -25.47
CA GLU A 185 39.33 -69.46 -26.15
C GLU A 185 40.30 -69.67 -27.32
N ILE A 186 40.52 -68.65 -28.16
CA ILE A 186 41.52 -68.68 -29.22
C ILE A 186 42.92 -68.91 -28.64
N TYR A 187 43.29 -68.22 -27.56
CA TYR A 187 44.59 -68.41 -26.91
C TYR A 187 44.77 -69.84 -26.40
N LYS A 188 43.75 -70.43 -25.77
CA LYS A 188 43.78 -71.83 -25.31
C LYS A 188 43.96 -72.81 -26.46
N GLU A 189 43.20 -72.66 -27.54
CA GLU A 189 43.29 -73.56 -28.70
C GLU A 189 44.65 -73.45 -29.40
N THR A 190 45.17 -72.23 -29.57
CA THR A 190 46.47 -72.01 -30.20
C THR A 190 47.62 -72.60 -29.37
N ILE A 191 47.53 -72.51 -28.04
CA ILE A 191 48.52 -73.14 -27.14
C ILE A 191 48.43 -74.67 -27.25
N ASN A 192 47.23 -75.24 -27.24
CA ASN A 192 47.07 -76.70 -27.36
C ASN A 192 47.60 -77.24 -28.69
N LEU A 193 47.35 -76.54 -29.81
CA LEU A 193 47.85 -76.92 -31.15
C LEU A 193 49.37 -76.84 -31.31
N VAL A 194 50.07 -76.03 -30.51
CA VAL A 194 51.55 -75.91 -30.52
C VAL A 194 52.20 -76.85 -29.48
N SER A 195 51.40 -77.43 -28.58
CA SER A 195 51.87 -78.32 -27.52
C SER A 195 51.90 -79.81 -27.92
N ASP A 196 51.41 -80.14 -29.13
CA ASP A 196 51.57 -81.42 -29.83
C ASP A 196 52.63 -81.30 -30.95
#